data_AF-A0A182ECR3-F1
#
_entry.id   AF-A0A182ECR3-F1
#
_cell.length_a   1.000
_cell.length_b   1.000
_cell.length_c   1.000
_cell.angle_alpha   90.00
_cell.angle_beta   90.00
_cell.angle_gamma   90.00
#
_symmetry.space_group_name_H-M   'P 1'
#
loop_
_entity.id
_entity.type
_entity.pdbx_description
1 polymer ?
#
loop_
_entity_poly.entity_id
_entity_poly.type
_entity_poly.pdbx_seq_one_letter_code
_entity_poly.pdbx_strand_id
1 'polypeptide(L)'
;MCSSVKVMLLELAIMMFKLTMVPWNYNINRVSEQHVGELLSIMADMNLHTINPKDAITQEICKRFNEKLLFDPQCTTIAFTIRDPVFSATFPVGIKHGFAKRIRVRSRCTNAHIVLDGNVSIPFNSGTEVLLEIHESDALRSALFS
;
A
#
# COMPACT_ATOMS: atom_id res chain seq x y z
N MET A 1 34.95 -6.96 -10.85
CA MET A 1 34.02 -8.06 -10.51
C MET A 1 33.98 -8.21 -8.99
N CYS A 2 32.92 -7.72 -8.34
CA CYS A 2 32.57 -7.94 -6.92
C CYS A 2 31.16 -7.35 -6.76
N SER A 3 30.10 -8.14 -6.95
CA SER A 3 29.36 -8.95 -5.96
C SER A 3 28.00 -8.30 -5.61
N SER A 4 26.99 -8.75 -6.34
CA SER A 4 25.58 -8.90 -5.92
C SER A 4 24.94 -7.78 -5.10
N VAL A 5 24.55 -6.69 -5.77
CA VAL A 5 23.49 -5.81 -5.26
C VAL A 5 22.16 -6.55 -5.47
N LYS A 6 21.70 -7.27 -4.44
CA LYS A 6 20.39 -7.92 -4.42
C LYS A 6 19.30 -6.85 -4.53
N VAL A 7 18.76 -6.78 -5.74
CA VAL A 7 17.40 -6.41 -6.15
C VAL A 7 16.49 -6.06 -4.98
N MET A 8 16.25 -4.77 -4.80
CA MET A 8 15.02 -4.31 -4.15
C MET A 8 13.90 -4.68 -5.12
N LEU A 9 13.27 -5.83 -4.91
CA LEU A 9 12.05 -6.24 -5.61
C LEU A 9 10.95 -5.30 -5.15
N LEU A 10 10.97 -4.08 -5.67
CA LEU A 10 9.88 -3.17 -5.54
C LEU A 10 8.84 -3.62 -6.58
N GLU A 11 8.06 -4.63 -6.23
CA GLU A 11 6.73 -4.77 -6.83
C GLU A 11 5.91 -3.58 -6.33
N LEU A 12 6.16 -2.42 -6.94
CA LEU A 12 5.21 -1.34 -6.94
C LEU A 12 4.06 -1.79 -7.85
N ALA A 13 3.11 -2.50 -7.25
CA ALA A 13 1.78 -2.64 -7.83
C ALA A 13 1.12 -1.25 -7.78
N ILE A 14 1.44 -0.42 -8.77
CA ILE A 14 0.72 0.84 -9.03
C ILE A 14 -0.38 0.48 -10.03
N MET A 15 -1.49 -0.07 -9.54
CA MET A 15 -2.71 -0.16 -10.35
C MET A 15 -3.35 1.23 -10.38
N MET A 16 -3.87 1.68 -11.53
CA MET A 16 -4.44 3.02 -11.72
C MET A 16 -5.88 2.91 -12.23
N PHE A 17 -6.80 2.45 -11.39
CA PHE A 17 -8.23 2.44 -11.74
C PHE A 17 -9.06 3.31 -10.81
N LYS A 18 -9.62 4.39 -11.35
CA LYS A 18 -10.47 5.34 -10.60
C LYS A 18 -11.72 4.72 -9.94
N LEU A 19 -12.06 3.46 -10.24
CA LEU A 19 -13.24 2.76 -9.67
C LEU A 19 -12.91 1.48 -8.86
N THR A 20 -11.70 0.91 -8.93
CA THR A 20 -11.36 -0.33 -8.20
C THR A 20 -10.30 -0.14 -7.11
N MET A 21 -9.71 1.06 -6.98
CA MET A 21 -8.58 1.34 -6.08
C MET A 21 -8.90 1.24 -4.59
N VAL A 22 -10.12 1.56 -4.17
CA VAL A 22 -10.50 1.51 -2.74
C VAL A 22 -10.52 0.06 -2.23
N PRO A 23 -11.18 -0.91 -2.91
CA PRO A 23 -11.07 -2.32 -2.54
C PRO A 23 -9.63 -2.86 -2.52
N TRP A 24 -8.78 -2.49 -3.49
CA TRP A 24 -7.39 -2.97 -3.51
C TRP A 24 -6.56 -2.42 -2.35
N ASN A 25 -6.58 -1.09 -2.12
CA ASN A 25 -5.90 -0.47 -1.00
C ASN A 25 -6.35 -1.05 0.34
N TYR A 26 -7.66 -1.25 0.49
CA TYR A 26 -8.26 -1.87 1.67
C TYR A 26 -7.75 -3.30 1.88
N ASN A 27 -7.83 -4.16 0.87
CA ASN A 27 -7.47 -5.57 1.03
C ASN A 27 -5.98 -5.79 1.29
N ILE A 28 -5.10 -4.96 0.71
CA ILE A 28 -3.66 -5.06 0.94
C ILE A 28 -3.28 -4.58 2.36
N ASN A 29 -3.94 -3.54 2.87
CA ASN A 29 -3.53 -2.88 4.12
C ASN A 29 -4.39 -3.23 5.34
N ARG A 30 -5.53 -3.93 5.17
CA ARG A 30 -6.42 -4.25 6.29
C ARG A 30 -5.72 -5.09 7.36
N VAL A 31 -6.10 -4.85 8.61
CA VAL A 31 -5.75 -5.73 9.74
C VAL A 31 -6.89 -6.69 10.01
N SER A 32 -6.55 -7.94 10.30
CA SER A 32 -7.49 -8.98 10.73
C SER A 32 -7.60 -8.99 12.25
N GLU A 33 -8.72 -9.52 12.75
CA GLU A 33 -8.90 -9.75 14.18
C GLU A 33 -7.83 -10.66 14.76
N GLN A 34 -7.32 -11.61 13.96
CA GLN A 34 -6.20 -12.45 14.35
C GLN A 34 -4.94 -11.63 14.63
N HIS A 35 -4.51 -10.76 13.70
CA HIS A 35 -3.31 -9.94 13.90
C HIS A 35 -3.46 -9.01 15.11
N VAL A 36 -4.63 -8.39 15.28
CA VAL A 36 -4.89 -7.53 16.44
C VAL A 36 -4.91 -8.34 17.74
N GLY A 37 -5.54 -9.51 17.73
CA GLY A 37 -5.60 -10.40 18.89
C GLY A 37 -4.23 -10.92 19.32
N GLU A 38 -3.32 -11.21 18.38
CA GLU A 38 -1.93 -11.58 18.67
C GLU A 38 -1.18 -10.43 19.35
N LEU A 39 -1.32 -9.20 18.86
CA LEU A 39 -0.71 -8.01 19.49
C LEU A 39 -1.26 -7.75 20.91
N LEU A 40 -2.58 -7.85 21.08
CA LEU A 40 -3.19 -7.72 22.41
C LEU A 40 -2.70 -8.83 23.35
N SER A 41 -2.56 -10.07 22.88
CA SER A 41 -2.03 -11.16 23.72
C SER A 41 -0.62 -10.84 24.23
N ILE A 42 0.27 -10.34 23.37
CA ILE A 42 1.62 -9.90 23.77
C ILE A 42 1.55 -8.77 24.82
N MET A 43 0.65 -7.81 24.65
CA MET A 43 0.48 -6.73 25.63
C MET A 43 -0.03 -7.23 26.99
N ALA A 44 -0.86 -8.28 27.00
CA ALA A 44 -1.34 -8.91 28.24
C ALA A 44 -0.19 -9.64 28.95
N ASP A 45 0.62 -10.37 28.20
CA ASP A 45 1.81 -11.08 28.72
C ASP A 45 2.86 -10.11 29.29
N MET A 46 2.91 -8.88 28.77
CA MET A 46 3.74 -7.79 29.29
C MET A 46 3.10 -7.01 30.46
N ASN A 47 1.92 -7.44 30.94
CA ASN A 47 1.12 -6.77 31.97
C ASN A 47 0.77 -5.30 31.64
N LEU A 48 0.72 -4.95 30.34
CA LEU A 48 0.42 -3.58 29.89
C LEU A 48 -1.09 -3.29 29.82
N HIS A 49 -1.91 -4.33 29.86
CA HIS A 49 -3.37 -4.21 29.92
C HIS A 49 -4.02 -5.52 30.41
N THR A 50 -5.28 -5.45 30.81
CA THR A 50 -6.08 -6.60 31.27
C THR A 50 -7.17 -7.01 30.26
N ILE A 51 -7.06 -6.53 29.02
CA ILE A 51 -8.08 -6.72 28.00
C ILE A 51 -7.96 -8.14 27.46
N ASN A 52 -9.08 -8.86 27.36
CA ASN A 52 -9.09 -10.17 26.72
C ASN A 52 -9.07 -9.98 25.18
N PRO A 53 -8.08 -10.51 24.46
CA PRO A 53 -7.95 -10.39 23.00
C PRO A 53 -9.14 -10.94 22.19
N LYS A 54 -10.04 -11.70 22.84
CA LYS A 54 -11.24 -12.28 22.21
C LYS A 54 -12.50 -11.44 22.39
N ASP A 55 -12.41 -10.29 23.06
CA ASP A 55 -13.56 -9.43 23.31
C ASP A 55 -13.90 -8.56 22.09
N ALA A 56 -15.08 -7.91 22.13
CA ALA A 56 -15.58 -7.00 21.09
C ALA A 56 -14.62 -5.85 20.74
N ILE A 57 -13.62 -5.59 21.59
CA ILE A 57 -12.59 -4.58 21.35
C ILE A 57 -11.70 -4.90 20.16
N THR A 58 -11.41 -6.18 19.88
CA THR A 58 -10.61 -6.59 18.71
C THR A 58 -11.35 -6.23 17.43
N GLN A 59 -12.65 -6.49 17.38
CA GLN A 59 -13.52 -6.10 16.26
C GLN A 59 -13.56 -4.58 16.08
N GLU A 60 -13.71 -3.84 17.18
CA GLU A 60 -13.77 -2.37 17.13
C GLU A 60 -12.43 -1.76 16.68
N ILE A 61 -11.29 -2.31 17.12
CA ILE A 61 -9.96 -1.88 16.66
C ILE A 61 -9.82 -2.15 15.16
N CYS A 62 -10.13 -3.37 14.71
CA CYS A 62 -10.09 -3.71 13.29
C CYS A 62 -10.96 -2.78 12.45
N LYS A 63 -12.21 -2.55 12.89
CA LYS A 63 -13.13 -1.63 12.22
C LYS A 63 -12.54 -0.24 12.11
N ARG A 64 -12.14 0.38 13.23
CA ARG A 64 -11.59 1.75 13.24
C ARG A 64 -10.30 1.89 12.47
N PHE A 65 -9.46 0.86 12.43
CA PHE A 65 -8.25 0.87 11.62
C PHE A 65 -8.60 0.79 10.13
N ASN A 66 -9.42 -0.19 9.77
CA ASN A 66 -9.74 -0.49 8.37
C ASN A 66 -10.60 0.62 7.72
N GLU A 67 -11.45 1.32 8.47
CA GLU A 67 -12.19 2.50 8.00
C GLU A 67 -11.26 3.63 7.52
N LYS A 68 -10.05 3.75 8.06
CA LYS A 68 -9.05 4.75 7.62
C LYS A 68 -8.43 4.42 6.25
N LEU A 69 -8.59 3.19 5.76
CA LEU A 69 -8.09 2.76 4.46
C LEU A 69 -9.05 3.15 3.32
N LEU A 70 -10.27 3.53 3.66
CA LEU A 70 -11.25 4.06 2.72
C LEU A 70 -10.93 5.53 2.44
N PHE A 71 -11.09 5.94 1.19
CA PHE A 71 -10.89 7.32 0.77
C PHE A 71 -11.94 7.72 -0.26
N ASP A 72 -12.24 9.02 -0.31
CA ASP A 72 -13.22 9.60 -1.22
C ASP A 72 -12.80 9.33 -2.69
N PRO A 73 -13.68 8.78 -3.55
CA PRO A 73 -13.40 8.62 -4.97
C PRO A 73 -13.12 9.95 -5.71
N GLN A 74 -13.50 11.10 -5.13
CA GLN A 74 -13.18 12.44 -5.64
C GLN A 74 -11.83 12.96 -5.13
N CYS A 75 -11.12 12.22 -4.27
CA CYS A 75 -9.83 12.63 -3.76
C CYS A 75 -8.79 12.78 -4.89
N THR A 76 -8.02 13.87 -4.86
CA THR A 76 -6.95 14.17 -5.83
C THR A 76 -5.57 13.70 -5.35
N THR A 77 -5.55 12.73 -4.42
CA THR A 77 -4.31 12.10 -3.94
C THR A 77 -4.26 10.63 -4.32
N ILE A 78 -3.04 10.14 -4.53
CA ILE A 78 -2.73 8.76 -4.87
C ILE A 78 -2.43 8.02 -3.57
N ALA A 79 -3.22 6.99 -3.28
CA ALA A 79 -2.88 6.02 -2.26
C ALA A 79 -1.73 5.13 -2.76
N PHE A 80 -0.71 4.90 -1.94
CA PHE A 80 0.41 4.02 -2.26
C PHE A 80 0.67 3.01 -1.16
N THR A 81 1.26 1.87 -1.54
CA THR A 81 1.74 0.85 -0.60
C THR A 81 3.02 0.24 -1.13
N ILE A 82 4.02 0.12 -0.25
CA ILE A 82 5.30 -0.55 -0.48
C ILE A 82 5.18 -1.95 0.13
N ARG A 83 5.23 -2.97 -0.71
CA ARG A 83 5.12 -4.36 -0.28
C ARG A 83 6.49 -4.97 -0.01
N ASP A 84 6.55 -5.76 1.05
CA ASP A 84 7.68 -6.61 1.43
C ASP A 84 9.07 -5.94 1.31
N PRO A 85 9.25 -4.70 1.81
CA PRO A 85 10.54 -4.02 1.72
C PRO A 85 11.61 -4.75 2.53
N VAL A 86 12.79 -4.91 1.92
CA VAL A 86 13.97 -5.41 2.62
C VAL A 86 14.67 -4.26 3.33
N PHE A 87 14.75 -4.35 4.66
CA PHE A 87 15.41 -3.36 5.50
C PHE A 87 16.83 -3.80 5.87
N SER A 88 17.76 -2.86 5.91
CA SER A 88 19.15 -3.06 6.36
C SER A 88 19.74 -1.76 6.87
N ALA A 89 20.99 -1.77 7.35
CA ALA A 89 21.71 -0.54 7.71
C ALA A 89 21.77 0.46 6.53
N THR A 90 21.73 -0.02 5.30
CA THR A 90 21.73 0.80 4.07
C THR A 90 20.31 1.23 3.67
N PHE A 91 19.28 0.46 4.06
CA PHE A 91 17.87 0.71 3.73
C PHE A 91 17.04 0.77 5.02
N PRO A 92 16.96 1.95 5.68
CA PRO A 92 16.23 2.08 6.92
C PRO A 92 14.72 1.89 6.71
N VAL A 93 14.02 1.60 7.80
CA VAL A 93 12.55 1.49 7.79
C VAL A 93 11.94 2.82 7.36
N GLY A 94 11.10 2.76 6.33
CA GLY A 94 10.36 3.91 5.81
C GLY A 94 8.84 3.74 5.94
N ILE A 95 8.12 4.72 5.42
CA ILE A 95 6.65 4.68 5.32
C ILE A 95 6.25 3.53 4.40
N LYS A 96 5.41 2.61 4.89
CA LYS A 96 4.93 1.46 4.10
C LYS A 96 3.70 1.76 3.25
N HIS A 97 2.85 2.70 3.66
CA HIS A 97 1.69 3.11 2.89
C HIS A 97 1.32 4.55 3.22
N GLY A 98 0.54 5.19 2.36
CA GLY A 98 0.08 6.55 2.61
C GLY A 98 -0.58 7.16 1.38
N PHE A 99 -0.68 8.49 1.40
CA PHE A 99 -1.27 9.28 0.32
C PHE A 99 -0.26 10.31 -0.15
N ALA A 100 -0.21 10.56 -1.46
CA ALA A 100 0.66 11.56 -2.07
C ALA A 100 -0.02 12.22 -3.26
N LYS A 101 0.25 13.51 -3.51
CA LYS A 101 -0.21 14.19 -4.75
C LYS A 101 0.59 13.77 -5.98
N ARG A 102 1.85 13.40 -5.76
CA ARG A 102 2.83 13.08 -6.80
C ARG A 102 3.74 11.98 -6.29
N ILE A 103 3.98 10.95 -7.10
CA ILE A 103 4.92 9.86 -6.78
C ILE A 103 5.93 9.77 -7.91
N ARG A 104 7.22 9.86 -7.56
CA ARG A 104 8.34 9.66 -8.49
C ARG A 104 9.04 8.37 -8.13
N VAL A 105 9.14 7.45 -9.09
CA VAL A 105 9.79 6.15 -8.91
C VAL A 105 10.91 6.04 -9.91
N ARG A 106 12.10 5.66 -9.46
CA ARG A 106 13.25 5.38 -10.32
C ARG A 106 13.67 3.93 -10.15
N SER A 107 13.74 3.19 -11.26
CA SER A 107 14.17 1.80 -11.22
C SER A 107 15.65 1.66 -10.98
N ARG A 108 16.01 0.70 -10.14
CA ARG A 108 17.37 0.17 -9.96
C ARG A 108 17.47 -1.29 -10.39
N CYS A 109 16.40 -1.85 -10.94
CA CYS A 109 16.27 -3.27 -11.25
C CYS A 109 16.64 -3.53 -12.70
N THR A 110 17.40 -4.57 -13.01
CA THR A 110 17.79 -4.90 -14.38
C THR A 110 16.64 -5.46 -15.22
N ASN A 111 15.67 -6.13 -14.57
CA ASN A 111 14.49 -6.71 -15.18
C ASN A 111 13.27 -6.45 -14.29
N ALA A 112 12.69 -5.26 -14.39
CA ALA A 112 11.49 -4.89 -13.64
C ALA A 112 10.41 -4.42 -14.60
N HIS A 113 9.17 -4.40 -14.10
CA HIS A 113 8.00 -4.02 -14.87
C HIS A 113 7.10 -3.11 -14.04
N ILE A 114 6.43 -2.17 -14.72
CA ILE A 114 5.26 -1.48 -14.18
C ILE A 114 4.03 -2.19 -14.75
N VAL A 115 3.14 -2.61 -13.86
CA VAL A 115 1.86 -3.19 -14.24
C VAL A 115 0.77 -2.16 -14.04
N LEU A 116 0.17 -1.71 -15.14
CA LEU A 116 -0.99 -0.83 -15.13
C LEU A 116 -2.23 -1.70 -15.19
N ASP A 117 -3.18 -1.43 -14.30
CA ASP A 117 -4.54 -1.96 -14.42
C ASP A 117 -4.65 -3.50 -14.43
N GLY A 118 -3.58 -4.18 -14.00
CA GLY A 118 -3.50 -5.64 -13.96
C GLY A 118 -3.44 -6.32 -15.33
N ASN A 119 -3.47 -5.58 -16.45
CA ASN A 119 -3.51 -6.16 -17.80
C ASN A 119 -2.42 -5.64 -18.74
N VAL A 120 -1.76 -4.53 -18.41
CA VAL A 120 -0.67 -3.96 -19.21
C VAL A 120 0.61 -4.01 -18.40
N SER A 121 1.66 -4.62 -18.96
CA SER A 121 2.98 -4.69 -18.35
C SER A 121 4.00 -3.99 -19.22
N ILE A 122 4.72 -3.01 -18.64
CA ILE A 122 5.70 -2.18 -19.33
C ILE A 122 7.07 -2.40 -18.70
N PRO A 123 8.13 -2.69 -19.48
CA PRO A 123 9.49 -2.79 -18.95
C PRO A 123 9.91 -1.51 -18.21
N PHE A 124 10.49 -1.67 -17.03
CA PHE A 124 10.89 -0.61 -16.12
C PHE A 124 12.28 -0.88 -15.53
N ASN A 125 13.28 -0.96 -16.42
CA ASN A 125 14.63 -1.39 -16.11
C ASN A 125 15.51 -0.28 -15.53
N SER A 126 16.71 -0.63 -15.06
CA SER A 126 17.58 0.26 -14.30
C SER A 126 17.81 1.59 -15.01
N GLY A 127 17.55 2.68 -14.29
CA GLY A 127 17.67 4.04 -14.80
C GLY A 127 16.37 4.62 -15.34
N THR A 128 15.34 3.81 -15.63
CA THR A 128 14.02 4.32 -15.99
C THR A 128 13.38 5.03 -14.82
N GLU A 129 12.52 6.00 -15.14
CA GLU A 129 11.80 6.78 -14.15
C GLU A 129 10.36 6.96 -14.59
N VAL A 130 9.44 6.87 -13.63
CA VAL A 130 8.03 7.19 -13.84
C VAL A 130 7.62 8.26 -12.85
N LEU A 131 6.71 9.10 -13.31
CA LEU A 131 6.03 10.09 -12.51
C LEU A 131 4.52 9.84 -12.55
N LEU A 132 3.91 9.78 -11.38
CA LEU A 132 2.48 9.56 -11.21
C LEU A 132 1.86 10.80 -10.59
N GLU A 133 0.87 11.34 -11.27
CA GLU A 133 0.11 12.54 -10.89
C GLU A 133 -1.36 12.33 -11.27
N ILE A 134 -2.27 12.98 -10.54
CA ILE A 134 -3.68 13.03 -10.88
C ILE A 134 -3.97 14.40 -11.50
N HIS A 135 -4.51 14.40 -12.71
CA HIS A 135 -5.00 15.59 -13.38
C HIS A 135 -6.53 15.55 -13.46
N GLU A 136 -7.18 16.63 -13.03
CA GLU A 136 -8.66 16.73 -13.06
C GLU A 136 -9.21 16.65 -14.49
N SER A 137 -8.43 17.08 -15.49
CA SER A 137 -8.78 16.96 -16.91
C SER A 137 -9.00 15.51 -17.35
N ASP A 138 -8.36 14.56 -16.68
CA ASP A 138 -8.37 13.13 -17.04
C ASP A 138 -9.43 12.37 -16.22
N ALA A 139 -10.32 13.11 -15.55
CA ALA A 139 -11.36 12.51 -14.73
C ALA A 139 -12.36 11.72 -15.58
N LEU A 140 -12.47 10.42 -15.28
CA LEU A 140 -13.56 9.59 -15.78
C LEU A 140 -14.91 10.18 -15.36
N ARG A 141 -15.85 10.27 -16.31
CA ARG A 141 -17.22 10.73 -16.08
C ARG A 141 -18.18 9.54 -16.15
N SER A 142 -19.02 9.38 -15.13
CA SER A 142 -20.08 8.37 -15.10
C SER A 142 -21.41 9.02 -15.40
N ALA A 143 -22.21 8.41 -16.27
CA ALA A 143 -23.60 8.82 -16.48
C ALA A 143 -24.47 8.29 -15.33
N LEU A 144 -25.29 9.18 -14.75
CA LEU A 144 -26.33 8.78 -13.81
C LEU A 144 -27.63 8.67 -14.59
N PHE A 145 -28.27 7.51 -14.52
CA PHE A 145 -29.60 7.30 -15.08
C PHE A 145 -30.61 7.35 -13.93
N SER A 146 -31.59 8.23 -14.06
CA SER A 146 -32.72 8.40 -13.14
C SER A 146 -33.98 7.80 -13.72
#